data_AF-W5JVW2-F1
#
_entry.id   AF-W5JVW2-F1
#
_cell.length_a   1.000
_cell.length_b   1.000
_cell.length_c   1.000
_cell.angle_alpha   90.00
_cell.angle_beta   90.00
_cell.angle_gamma   90.00
#
_symmetry.space_group_name_H-M   'P 1'
#
loop_
_entity.id
_entity.type
_entity.pdbx_description
1 polymer ?
#
loop_
_entity_poly.entity_id
_entity_poly.type
_entity_poly.pdbx_seq_one_letter_code
_entity_poly.pdbx_strand_id
1 'polypeptide(L)'
;MPKLWMTDDYEDCLELPGPDDPDGVYCTAAVVLKPNNQSDLWRLIEDFSSDYKRHFNHAVLKRGICIQRCQQIVQQLSPSVREALTVDNFPINFKYKFDDDIFYDSAENRAKYDDLVEVCINKQLNDTYGLVAHAEVQTCDTSTREMQLDTLDYSFWIIFLLLIVLVIVSSWYDSSINYKQNVSHFQQDLDSKRKMLWTSFSIQRNWYRLTSRSQGETHKKLRFFQALRFFTMTLVIFGHAVLLIIVSPITQPEKLEQLYHSVGSMILTNGVQITQTFLAMSGTLLAIQFLEFAEKRKGKISILYVPITIFYRYIR
;
A
#
# COMPACT_ATOMS: atom_id res chain seq x y z
N MET A 1 -27.56 4.43 6.73
CA MET A 1 -26.66 3.65 7.61
C MET A 1 -25.58 4.59 8.12
N PRO A 2 -24.98 4.34 9.30
CA PRO A 2 -23.81 5.10 9.74
C PRO A 2 -22.70 5.04 8.69
N LYS A 3 -21.93 6.14 8.53
CA LYS A 3 -20.79 6.15 7.60
C LYS A 3 -19.74 5.12 8.05
N LEU A 4 -19.23 4.33 7.11
CA LEU A 4 -18.14 3.39 7.38
C LEU A 4 -16.91 4.12 7.92
N TRP A 5 -16.43 5.13 7.21
CA TRP A 5 -15.31 5.97 7.64
C TRP A 5 -15.81 7.36 8.05
N MET A 6 -15.37 7.80 9.23
CA MET A 6 -15.60 9.15 9.70
C MET A 6 -14.42 9.55 10.59
N THR A 7 -13.79 10.67 10.27
CA THR A 7 -12.59 11.16 10.96
C THR A 7 -12.82 12.60 11.37
N ASP A 8 -12.38 12.96 12.58
CA ASP A 8 -12.11 14.35 12.93
C ASP A 8 -10.97 14.89 12.06
N ASP A 9 -10.81 16.23 12.03
CA ASP A 9 -9.70 16.84 11.32
C ASP A 9 -8.39 16.51 12.04
N TYR A 10 -7.50 15.83 11.33
CA TYR A 10 -6.24 15.33 11.89
C TYR A 10 -5.26 16.47 12.18
N GLU A 11 -5.17 17.43 11.25
CA GLU A 11 -4.22 18.54 11.35
C GLU A 11 -4.68 19.51 12.44
N ASP A 12 -5.97 19.86 12.47
CA ASP A 12 -6.51 20.73 13.52
C ASP A 12 -6.39 20.08 14.91
N CYS A 13 -6.49 18.76 15.02
CA CYS A 13 -6.36 18.06 16.31
C CYS A 13 -4.92 18.01 16.82
N LEU A 14 -3.94 17.97 15.92
CA LEU A 14 -2.52 17.86 16.25
C LEU A 14 -1.76 19.18 16.12
N GLU A 15 -2.48 20.29 15.91
CA GLU A 15 -1.89 21.62 15.98
C GLU A 15 -1.15 21.78 17.32
N LEU A 16 0.08 22.31 17.26
CA LEU A 16 0.93 22.40 18.45
C LEU A 16 0.21 23.24 19.51
N PRO A 17 -0.02 22.69 20.72
CA PRO A 17 -0.68 23.42 21.77
C PRO A 17 0.13 24.67 22.17
N GLY A 18 -0.56 25.67 22.72
CA GLY A 18 0.11 26.75 23.44
C GLY A 18 0.93 26.19 24.63
N PRO A 19 1.86 26.98 25.21
CA PRO A 19 2.76 26.50 26.27
C PRO A 19 2.05 25.95 27.52
N ASP A 20 0.77 26.28 27.73
CA ASP A 20 -0.05 25.82 28.86
C ASP A 20 -1.15 24.82 28.46
N ASP A 21 -1.28 24.50 27.17
CA ASP A 21 -2.32 23.60 26.67
C ASP A 21 -1.83 22.14 26.60
N PRO A 22 -2.70 21.15 26.86
CA PRO A 22 -2.32 19.75 26.75
C PRO A 22 -2.03 19.36 25.30
N ASP A 23 -1.07 18.45 25.10
CA ASP A 23 -0.76 17.84 23.81
C ASP A 23 -2.02 17.36 23.09
N GLY A 24 -2.14 17.71 21.80
CA GLY A 24 -3.15 17.20 20.88
C GLY A 24 -2.98 15.69 20.73
N VAL A 25 -4.07 14.92 20.79
CA VAL A 25 -4.02 13.46 20.64
C VAL A 25 -5.12 13.02 19.69
N TYR A 26 -4.71 12.39 18.60
CA TYR A 26 -5.59 11.86 17.59
C TYR A 26 -5.52 10.34 17.60
N CYS A 27 -6.66 9.67 17.84
CA CYS A 27 -6.74 8.23 17.87
C CYS A 27 -7.60 7.68 16.74
N THR A 28 -7.21 6.53 16.20
CA THR A 28 -8.08 5.74 15.31
C THR A 28 -8.67 4.57 16.07
N ALA A 29 -9.95 4.28 15.81
CA ALA A 29 -10.68 3.21 16.47
C ALA A 29 -11.42 2.33 15.46
N ALA A 30 -11.42 1.03 15.73
CA ALA A 30 -12.29 0.06 15.07
C ALA A 30 -13.56 -0.09 15.92
N VAL A 31 -14.72 0.02 15.28
CA VAL A 31 -16.01 0.06 15.97
C VAL A 31 -16.91 -1.02 15.41
N VAL A 32 -17.51 -1.82 16.27
CA VAL A 32 -18.44 -2.90 15.89
C VAL A 32 -19.80 -2.60 16.49
N LEU A 33 -20.79 -2.37 15.63
CA LEU A 33 -22.16 -2.12 16.04
C LEU A 33 -22.73 -3.32 16.80
N LYS A 34 -23.38 -3.07 17.94
CA LYS A 34 -24.04 -4.10 18.73
C LYS A 34 -25.30 -4.58 18.00
N PRO A 35 -25.47 -5.90 17.81
CA PRO A 35 -26.68 -6.42 17.17
C PRO A 35 -27.96 -6.04 17.91
N ASN A 36 -28.97 -5.58 17.16
CA ASN A 36 -30.28 -5.25 17.71
C ASN A 36 -31.40 -5.61 16.73
N ASN A 37 -31.93 -6.83 16.82
CA ASN A 37 -32.96 -7.34 15.91
C ASN A 37 -34.31 -6.59 15.98
N GLN A 38 -34.51 -5.74 17.01
CA GLN A 38 -35.69 -4.89 17.11
C GLN A 38 -35.55 -3.61 16.27
N SER A 39 -34.31 -3.22 15.91
CA SER A 39 -34.04 -2.05 15.08
C SER A 39 -34.16 -2.40 13.60
N ASP A 40 -35.05 -1.69 12.89
CA ASP A 40 -35.14 -1.78 11.42
C ASP A 40 -33.81 -1.44 10.75
N LEU A 41 -33.08 -0.47 11.30
CA LEU A 41 -31.78 -0.05 10.79
C LEU A 41 -30.73 -1.16 10.94
N TRP A 42 -30.72 -1.89 12.06
CA TRP A 42 -29.82 -3.02 12.23
C TRP A 42 -30.11 -4.13 11.21
N ARG A 43 -31.39 -4.48 11.00
CA ARG A 43 -31.77 -5.48 9.99
C ARG A 43 -31.32 -5.10 8.59
N LEU A 44 -31.45 -3.82 8.24
CA LEU A 44 -30.95 -3.30 6.97
C LEU A 44 -29.42 -3.45 6.85
N ILE A 45 -28.67 -3.11 7.92
CA ILE A 45 -27.22 -3.24 7.95
C ILE A 45 -26.79 -4.70 7.77
N GLU A 46 -27.44 -5.61 8.50
CA GLU A 46 -27.16 -7.05 8.45
C GLU A 46 -27.45 -7.63 7.06
N ASP A 47 -28.63 -7.33 6.49
CA ASP A 47 -29.03 -7.80 5.16
C ASP A 47 -28.12 -7.25 4.05
N PHE A 48 -27.83 -5.95 4.07
CA PHE A 48 -26.95 -5.33 3.08
C PHE A 48 -25.52 -5.88 3.15
N SER A 49 -25.01 -6.12 4.36
CA SER A 49 -23.65 -6.64 4.61
C SER A 49 -23.52 -8.14 4.35
N SER A 50 -24.62 -8.86 4.14
CA SER A 50 -24.60 -10.30 3.86
C SER A 50 -23.87 -10.66 2.57
N ASP A 51 -23.84 -9.73 1.60
CA ASP A 51 -23.08 -9.84 0.37
C ASP A 51 -21.62 -9.42 0.55
N TYR A 52 -20.89 -10.21 1.32
CA TYR A 52 -19.49 -9.96 1.69
C TYR A 52 -18.51 -9.84 0.51
N LYS A 53 -18.92 -10.20 -0.72
CA LYS A 53 -18.08 -10.11 -1.92
C LYS A 53 -18.16 -8.74 -2.59
N ARG A 54 -19.27 -8.03 -2.43
CA ARG A 54 -19.56 -6.78 -3.15
C ARG A 54 -19.79 -5.61 -2.21
N HIS A 55 -20.21 -5.87 -0.98
CA HIS A 55 -20.47 -4.86 0.02
C HIS A 55 -19.47 -4.98 1.17
N PHE A 56 -19.12 -3.84 1.75
CA PHE A 56 -18.40 -3.81 3.01
C PHE A 56 -19.31 -4.31 4.14
N ASN A 57 -18.71 -4.70 5.26
CA ASN A 57 -19.49 -4.98 6.46
C ASN A 57 -19.88 -3.65 7.12
N HIS A 58 -21.12 -3.20 6.93
CA HIS A 58 -21.65 -1.97 7.52
C HIS A 58 -21.89 -2.04 9.02
N ALA A 59 -21.69 -3.21 9.65
CA ALA A 59 -21.60 -3.32 11.10
C ALA A 59 -20.22 -2.89 11.65
N VAL A 60 -19.19 -2.81 10.78
CA VAL A 60 -17.84 -2.40 11.16
C VAL A 60 -17.56 -0.99 10.68
N LEU A 61 -17.37 -0.09 11.62
CA LEU A 61 -17.10 1.32 11.38
C LEU A 61 -15.64 1.63 11.76
N LYS A 62 -15.08 2.62 11.08
CA LYS A 62 -13.74 3.16 11.34
C LYS A 62 -13.88 4.62 11.74
N ARG A 63 -13.26 4.96 12.86
CA ARG A 63 -13.33 6.31 13.43
C ARG A 63 -11.94 6.89 13.61
N GLY A 64 -11.78 8.15 13.28
CA GLY A 64 -10.64 8.97 13.69
C GLY A 64 -11.14 10.07 14.59
N ILE A 65 -10.55 10.20 15.78
CA ILE A 65 -11.14 10.92 16.90
C ILE A 65 -10.08 11.80 17.54
N CYS A 66 -10.42 13.08 17.71
CA CYS A 66 -9.64 13.98 18.54
C CYS A 66 -10.02 13.79 20.01
N ILE A 67 -9.07 13.36 20.83
CA ILE A 67 -9.31 12.98 22.21
C ILE A 67 -9.81 14.16 23.04
N GLN A 68 -9.29 15.36 22.83
CA GLN A 68 -9.65 16.58 23.56
C GLN A 68 -11.13 16.91 23.37
N ARG A 69 -11.62 16.85 22.13
CA ARG A 69 -13.03 17.06 21.80
C ARG A 69 -13.91 16.01 22.48
N CYS A 70 -13.45 14.77 22.45
CA CYS A 70 -14.14 13.62 23.03
C CYS A 70 -14.25 13.74 24.56
N GLN A 71 -13.17 14.19 25.22
CA GLN A 71 -13.15 14.51 26.66
C GLN A 71 -14.18 15.58 27.01
N GLN A 72 -14.25 16.68 26.24
CA GLN A 72 -15.22 17.76 26.48
C GLN A 72 -16.67 17.24 26.44
N ILE A 73 -16.99 16.39 25.46
CA ILE A 73 -18.32 15.78 25.34
C ILE A 73 -18.62 14.88 26.53
N VAL A 74 -17.70 13.96 26.86
CA VAL A 74 -17.92 12.98 27.93
C VAL A 74 -18.00 13.66 29.30
N GLN A 75 -17.22 14.71 29.55
CA GLN A 75 -17.25 15.49 30.80
C GLN A 75 -18.63 16.09 31.09
N GLN A 76 -19.40 16.44 30.05
CA GLN A 76 -20.75 16.99 30.20
C GLN A 76 -21.82 15.91 30.49
N LEU A 77 -21.49 14.62 30.36
CA LEU A 77 -22.43 13.52 30.58
C LEU A 77 -22.52 13.13 32.06
N SER A 78 -23.73 12.84 32.54
CA SER A 78 -23.94 12.26 33.87
C SER A 78 -23.41 10.82 33.95
N PRO A 79 -23.02 10.34 35.14
CA PRO A 79 -22.52 8.97 35.31
C PRO A 79 -23.47 7.89 34.78
N SER A 80 -24.78 8.06 35.01
CA SER A 80 -25.82 7.14 34.52
C SER A 80 -25.89 7.06 32.99
N VAL A 81 -25.66 8.17 32.29
CA VAL A 81 -25.65 8.20 30.83
C VAL A 81 -24.38 7.55 30.30
N ARG A 82 -23.23 7.75 30.96
CA ARG A 82 -21.98 7.08 30.58
C ARG A 82 -22.11 5.58 30.68
N GLU A 83 -22.64 5.07 31.79
CA GLU A 83 -22.88 3.64 32.00
C GLU A 83 -23.83 3.05 30.95
N ALA A 84 -24.90 3.77 30.58
CA ALA A 84 -25.83 3.33 29.54
C ALA A 84 -25.21 3.32 28.12
N LEU A 85 -24.13 4.06 27.89
CA LEU A 85 -23.41 4.13 26.63
C LEU A 85 -22.22 3.17 26.56
N THR A 86 -21.83 2.57 27.68
CA THR A 86 -20.82 1.49 27.71
C THR A 86 -21.47 0.18 27.27
N VAL A 87 -20.78 -0.57 26.41
CA VAL A 87 -21.31 -1.82 25.85
C VAL A 87 -20.55 -3.00 26.43
N ASP A 88 -21.29 -3.93 27.05
CA ASP A 88 -20.72 -5.23 27.44
C ASP A 88 -20.17 -5.99 26.23
N ASN A 89 -19.07 -6.68 26.46
CA ASN A 89 -18.45 -7.55 25.46
C ASN A 89 -19.46 -8.55 24.89
N PHE A 90 -19.52 -8.62 23.57
CA PHE A 90 -20.35 -9.56 22.81
C PHE A 90 -19.49 -10.34 21.82
N PRO A 91 -19.89 -11.55 21.42
CA PRO A 91 -19.09 -12.37 20.52
C PRO A 91 -19.02 -11.74 19.12
N ILE A 92 -17.80 -11.48 18.65
CA ILE A 92 -17.52 -10.99 17.30
C ILE A 92 -16.80 -12.11 16.55
N ASN A 93 -17.42 -12.63 15.48
CA ASN A 93 -16.96 -13.80 14.73
C ASN A 93 -16.29 -13.46 13.38
N PHE A 94 -15.99 -12.18 13.14
CA PHE A 94 -15.34 -11.69 11.92
C PHE A 94 -14.16 -10.77 12.26
N LYS A 95 -13.21 -10.64 11.33
CA LYS A 95 -12.07 -9.72 11.49
C LYS A 95 -12.56 -8.27 11.32
N TYR A 96 -12.37 -7.44 12.35
CA TYR A 96 -12.77 -6.03 12.34
C TYR A 96 -11.60 -5.07 12.63
N LYS A 97 -10.57 -5.56 13.31
CA LYS A 97 -9.33 -4.82 13.60
C LYS A 97 -8.13 -5.35 12.83
N PHE A 98 -7.09 -4.54 12.79
CA PHE A 98 -5.77 -4.98 12.36
C PHE A 98 -5.17 -5.89 13.43
N ASP A 99 -4.18 -6.69 13.03
CA ASP A 99 -3.46 -7.53 14.00
C ASP A 99 -2.66 -6.62 14.94
N ASP A 100 -2.60 -6.98 16.23
CA ASP A 100 -2.08 -6.08 17.28
C ASP A 100 -0.60 -5.70 17.08
N ASP A 101 0.15 -6.51 16.30
CA ASP A 101 1.57 -6.29 15.96
C ASP A 101 1.80 -5.24 14.86
N ILE A 102 0.74 -4.75 14.21
CA ILE A 102 0.85 -3.79 13.09
C ILE A 102 1.08 -2.37 13.61
N PHE A 103 0.47 -2.01 14.75
CA PHE A 103 0.54 -0.66 15.31
C PHE A 103 1.35 -0.64 16.60
N TYR A 104 2.17 0.39 16.75
CA TYR A 104 2.93 0.65 17.97
C TYR A 104 2.00 1.04 19.12
N ASP A 105 2.40 0.71 20.35
CA ASP A 105 1.77 1.17 21.58
C ASP A 105 0.27 0.84 21.70
N SER A 106 -0.23 -0.14 20.93
CA SER A 106 -1.66 -0.45 20.82
C SER A 106 -2.29 -0.82 22.16
N ALA A 107 -1.61 -1.63 22.98
CA ALA A 107 -2.08 -2.01 24.32
C ALA A 107 -2.12 -0.83 25.31
N GLU A 108 -1.12 0.06 25.26
CA GLU A 108 -1.07 1.26 26.11
C GLU A 108 -2.17 2.25 25.73
N ASN A 109 -2.33 2.49 24.42
CA ASN A 109 -3.36 3.37 23.89
C ASN A 109 -4.77 2.90 24.26
N ARG A 110 -5.02 1.58 24.20
CA ARG A 110 -6.29 0.98 24.64
C ARG A 110 -6.56 1.22 26.12
N ALA A 111 -5.59 0.91 26.97
CA ALA A 111 -5.70 1.10 28.41
C ALA A 111 -5.98 2.57 28.81
N LYS A 112 -5.53 3.52 27.99
CA LYS A 112 -5.67 4.95 28.26
C LYS A 112 -6.94 5.58 27.67
N TYR A 113 -7.38 5.14 26.49
CA TYR A 113 -8.39 5.85 25.70
C TYR A 113 -9.64 5.05 25.34
N ASP A 114 -9.68 3.71 25.48
CA ASP A 114 -10.83 2.90 25.04
C ASP A 114 -12.15 3.36 25.68
N ASP A 115 -12.20 3.47 27.01
CA ASP A 115 -13.43 3.84 27.73
C ASP A 115 -13.97 5.22 27.28
N LEU A 116 -13.07 6.18 27.12
CA LEU A 116 -13.43 7.54 26.68
C LEU A 116 -13.98 7.51 25.25
N VAL A 117 -13.25 6.84 24.36
CA VAL A 117 -13.55 6.74 22.94
C VAL A 117 -14.87 6.00 22.71
N GLU A 118 -15.10 4.89 23.40
CA GLU A 118 -16.32 4.10 23.28
C GLU A 118 -17.56 4.94 23.67
N VAL A 119 -17.55 5.57 24.85
CA VAL A 119 -18.69 6.38 25.32
C VAL A 119 -19.00 7.53 24.37
N CYS A 120 -17.96 8.19 23.88
CA CYS A 120 -18.05 9.32 22.97
C CYS A 120 -18.60 8.95 21.59
N ILE A 121 -18.12 7.84 21.00
CA ILE A 121 -18.67 7.28 19.75
C ILE A 121 -20.13 6.86 19.97
N ASN A 122 -20.42 6.16 21.06
CA ASN A 122 -21.76 5.68 21.35
C ASN A 122 -22.74 6.82 21.63
N LYS A 123 -22.30 7.93 22.23
CA LYS A 123 -23.13 9.14 22.34
C LYS A 123 -23.59 9.60 20.96
N GLN A 124 -22.67 9.74 20.01
CA GLN A 124 -22.98 10.19 18.66
C GLN A 124 -23.85 9.18 17.89
N LEU A 125 -23.55 7.89 17.98
CA LEU A 125 -24.30 6.83 17.33
C LEU A 125 -25.73 6.72 17.89
N ASN A 126 -25.88 6.83 19.20
CA ASN A 126 -27.17 6.75 19.86
C ASN A 126 -28.04 7.96 19.53
N ASP A 127 -27.49 9.17 19.60
CA ASP A 127 -28.22 10.40 19.26
C ASP A 127 -28.72 10.42 17.82
N THR A 128 -27.90 9.91 16.88
CA THR A 128 -28.18 10.02 15.45
C THR A 128 -28.97 8.82 14.91
N TYR A 129 -28.71 7.62 15.42
CA TYR A 129 -29.21 6.36 14.86
C TYR A 129 -29.90 5.45 15.87
N GLY A 130 -29.86 5.76 17.17
CA GLY A 130 -30.34 4.86 18.23
C GLY A 130 -29.53 3.55 18.30
N LEU A 131 -28.25 3.61 17.94
CA LEU A 131 -27.33 2.46 17.92
C LEU A 131 -26.23 2.64 18.96
N VAL A 132 -25.73 1.53 19.48
CA VAL A 132 -24.54 1.46 20.33
C VAL A 132 -23.57 0.43 19.77
N ALA A 133 -22.29 0.54 20.12
CA ALA A 133 -21.22 -0.23 19.53
C ALA A 133 -20.13 -0.52 20.56
N HIS A 134 -19.36 -1.58 20.32
CA HIS A 134 -18.07 -1.76 20.97
C HIS A 134 -17.00 -1.02 20.17
N ALA A 135 -16.13 -0.26 20.83
CA ALA A 135 -15.05 0.47 20.17
C ALA A 135 -13.69 0.06 20.77
N GLU A 136 -12.71 -0.15 19.89
CA GLU A 136 -11.36 -0.52 20.28
C GLU A 136 -10.35 0.38 19.56
N VAL A 137 -9.55 1.11 20.35
CA VAL A 137 -8.49 1.97 19.84
C VAL A 137 -7.39 1.11 19.18
N GLN A 138 -6.95 1.56 18.01
CA GLN A 138 -5.95 0.88 17.18
C GLN A 138 -4.59 1.54 17.32
N THR A 139 -4.54 2.85 17.11
CA THR A 139 -3.32 3.66 17.24
C THR A 139 -3.69 5.09 17.61
N CYS A 140 -2.79 5.77 18.30
CA CYS A 140 -2.90 7.19 18.63
C CYS A 140 -1.61 7.92 18.29
N ASP A 141 -1.74 9.10 17.71
CA ASP A 141 -0.66 10.04 17.45
C ASP A 141 -0.81 11.26 18.36
N THR A 142 0.32 11.84 18.77
CA THR A 142 0.37 13.04 19.61
C THR A 142 1.07 14.18 18.87
N SER A 143 0.70 15.41 19.19
CA SER A 143 1.26 16.63 18.56
C SER A 143 2.77 16.78 18.77
N THR A 144 3.30 16.15 19.82
CA THR A 144 4.71 16.16 20.22
C THR A 144 5.53 14.98 19.68
N ARG A 145 4.90 14.02 18.98
CA ARG A 145 5.58 12.82 18.49
C ARG A 145 6.49 13.16 17.30
N GLU A 146 7.79 13.13 17.54
CA GLU A 146 8.78 13.23 16.47
C GLU A 146 8.92 11.90 15.72
N MET A 147 8.98 11.97 14.39
CA MET A 147 9.24 10.80 13.54
C MET A 147 10.66 10.29 13.78
N GLN A 148 10.78 9.11 14.41
CA GLN A 148 12.07 8.47 14.62
C GLN A 148 12.44 7.65 13.38
N LEU A 149 13.52 8.05 12.70
CA LEU A 149 14.06 7.29 11.57
C LEU A 149 14.71 6.01 12.08
N ASP A 150 14.31 4.88 11.50
CA ASP A 150 14.86 3.59 11.84
C ASP A 150 16.08 3.21 10.96
N THR A 151 16.67 2.05 11.23
CA THR A 151 17.83 1.57 10.45
C THR A 151 17.49 1.33 8.98
N LEU A 152 16.25 0.95 8.67
CA LEU A 152 15.78 0.70 7.30
C LEU A 152 15.66 2.02 6.53
N ASP A 153 15.18 3.09 7.17
CA ASP A 153 15.09 4.43 6.60
C ASP A 153 16.48 4.95 6.20
N TYR A 154 17.45 4.86 7.12
CA TYR A 154 18.84 5.25 6.81
C TYR A 154 19.43 4.38 5.70
N SER A 155 19.18 3.07 5.73
CA SER A 155 19.66 2.13 4.69
C SER A 155 19.09 2.47 3.31
N PHE A 156 17.81 2.83 3.23
CA PHE A 156 17.15 3.27 2.00
C PHE A 156 17.84 4.52 1.44
N TRP A 157 18.03 5.55 2.26
CA TRP A 157 18.69 6.79 1.83
C TRP A 157 20.12 6.56 1.34
N ILE A 158 20.89 5.72 2.05
CA ILE A 158 22.27 5.38 1.65
C ILE A 158 22.29 4.70 0.27
N ILE A 159 21.44 3.69 0.07
CA ILE A 159 21.38 2.96 -1.21
C ILE A 159 20.90 3.87 -2.33
N PHE A 160 19.89 4.71 -2.08
CA PHE A 160 19.35 5.64 -3.06
C PHE A 160 20.39 6.68 -3.50
N LEU A 161 21.10 7.29 -2.55
CA LEU A 161 22.19 8.22 -2.83
C LEU A 161 23.34 7.54 -3.58
N LEU A 162 23.70 6.32 -3.21
CA LEU A 162 24.71 5.54 -3.93
C LEU A 162 24.34 5.33 -5.39
N LEU A 163 23.09 4.95 -5.68
CA LEU A 163 22.59 4.78 -7.05
C LEU A 163 22.62 6.09 -7.84
N ILE A 164 22.23 7.21 -7.23
CA ILE A 164 22.32 8.54 -7.86
C ILE A 164 23.77 8.86 -8.22
N VAL A 165 24.71 8.66 -7.28
CA VAL A 165 26.14 8.90 -7.51
C VAL A 165 26.66 8.00 -8.64
N LEU A 166 26.31 6.71 -8.64
CA LEU A 166 26.70 5.79 -9.73
C LEU A 166 26.19 6.26 -11.08
N VAL A 167 24.93 6.70 -11.17
CA VAL A 167 24.34 7.22 -12.41
C VAL A 167 25.05 8.49 -12.88
N ILE A 168 25.33 9.43 -11.97
CA ILE A 168 26.03 10.69 -12.29
C ILE A 168 27.45 10.41 -12.76
N VAL A 169 28.23 9.65 -11.98
CA VAL A 169 29.64 9.33 -12.29
C VAL A 169 29.73 8.54 -13.58
N SER A 170 28.85 7.55 -13.79
CA SER A 170 28.84 6.73 -14.99
C SER A 170 28.45 7.54 -16.24
N SER A 171 27.44 8.42 -16.12
CA SER A 171 27.01 9.30 -17.23
C SER A 171 28.07 10.34 -17.56
N TRP A 172 28.74 10.91 -16.56
CA TRP A 172 29.85 11.84 -16.75
C TRP A 172 31.04 11.15 -17.41
N TYR A 173 31.42 9.96 -16.92
CA TYR A 173 32.49 9.17 -17.51
C TYR A 173 32.20 8.82 -18.98
N ASP A 174 31.00 8.30 -19.31
CA ASP A 174 30.63 7.95 -20.69
C ASP A 174 30.64 9.18 -21.62
N SER A 175 30.20 10.34 -21.11
CA SER A 175 30.26 11.59 -21.87
C SER A 175 31.70 12.07 -22.08
N SER A 176 32.57 11.94 -21.08
CA SER A 176 33.97 12.39 -21.17
C SER A 176 34.80 11.58 -22.17
N ILE A 177 34.54 10.27 -22.29
CA ILE A 177 35.19 9.43 -23.30
C ILE A 177 34.64 9.67 -24.71
N ASN A 178 33.46 10.27 -24.85
CA ASN A 178 32.88 10.69 -26.13
C ASN A 178 33.40 12.07 -26.60
N TYR A 179 34.73 12.25 -26.59
CA TYR A 179 35.37 13.51 -26.99
C TYR A 179 35.03 13.93 -28.44
N LYS A 180 34.74 12.96 -29.32
CA LYS A 180 34.37 13.18 -30.72
C LYS A 180 32.90 13.60 -30.91
N GLN A 181 32.12 13.70 -29.83
CA GLN A 181 30.70 14.08 -29.84
C GLN A 181 29.85 13.26 -30.83
N ASN A 182 30.13 11.97 -30.98
CA ASN A 182 29.39 11.12 -31.90
C ASN A 182 28.25 10.42 -31.14
N VAL A 183 27.03 10.48 -31.67
CA VAL A 183 25.87 9.79 -31.11
C VAL A 183 26.03 8.26 -31.18
N SER A 184 26.75 7.75 -32.19
CA SER A 184 26.99 6.31 -32.36
C SER A 184 27.77 5.68 -31.20
N HIS A 185 28.54 6.48 -30.46
CA HIS A 185 29.30 6.05 -29.29
C HIS A 185 28.40 5.40 -28.22
N PHE A 186 27.21 5.97 -27.99
CA PHE A 186 26.28 5.46 -26.98
C PHE A 186 25.49 4.22 -27.45
N GLN A 187 25.48 3.95 -28.77
CA GLN A 187 24.75 2.84 -29.36
C GLN A 187 25.60 1.56 -29.46
N GLN A 188 26.93 1.69 -29.48
CA GLN A 188 27.86 0.57 -29.67
C GLN A 188 28.55 0.18 -28.37
N ASP A 189 28.80 -1.11 -28.18
CA ASP A 189 29.56 -1.58 -27.02
C ASP A 189 31.02 -1.09 -27.08
N LEU A 190 31.60 -0.83 -25.91
CA LEU A 190 32.97 -0.31 -25.78
C LEU A 190 33.98 -1.46 -25.84
N ASP A 191 35.15 -1.19 -26.42
CA ASP A 191 36.21 -2.20 -26.66
C ASP A 191 36.75 -2.87 -25.38
N SER A 192 36.58 -2.24 -24.21
CA SER A 192 37.14 -2.71 -22.94
C SER A 192 36.05 -3.03 -21.93
N LYS A 193 36.12 -4.22 -21.34
CA LYS A 193 35.25 -4.65 -20.23
C LYS A 193 35.28 -3.67 -19.05
N ARG A 194 36.43 -3.04 -18.78
CA ARG A 194 36.54 -2.02 -17.73
C ARG A 194 35.72 -0.79 -18.08
N LYS A 195 35.85 -0.29 -19.31
CA LYS A 195 35.05 0.85 -19.79
C LYS A 195 33.56 0.53 -19.74
N MET A 196 33.16 -0.67 -20.16
CA MET A 196 31.75 -1.11 -20.07
C MET A 196 31.21 -1.11 -18.64
N LEU A 197 32.02 -1.51 -17.65
CA LEU A 197 31.61 -1.47 -16.24
C LEU A 197 31.41 -0.02 -15.76
N TRP A 198 32.34 0.88 -16.08
CA TRP A 198 32.23 2.29 -15.73
C TRP A 198 31.08 3.02 -16.43
N THR A 199 30.60 2.53 -17.58
CA THR A 199 29.46 3.10 -18.32
C THR A 199 28.13 2.36 -18.08
N SER A 200 28.10 1.39 -17.17
CA SER A 200 26.92 0.54 -16.93
C SER A 200 25.70 1.32 -16.41
N PHE A 201 25.91 2.42 -15.68
CA PHE A 201 24.83 3.27 -15.15
C PHE A 201 24.64 4.58 -15.94
N SER A 202 25.26 4.71 -17.11
CA SER A 202 25.13 5.92 -17.95
C SER A 202 23.71 6.05 -18.50
N ILE A 203 23.07 7.20 -18.26
CA ILE A 203 21.73 7.49 -18.76
C ILE A 203 21.69 7.47 -20.28
N GLN A 204 22.67 8.09 -20.95
CA GLN A 204 22.68 8.20 -22.41
C GLN A 204 22.73 6.81 -23.05
N ARG A 205 23.66 5.97 -22.61
CA ARG A 205 23.82 4.60 -23.14
C ARG A 205 22.62 3.73 -22.81
N ASN A 206 22.12 3.78 -21.57
CA ASN A 206 20.96 2.99 -21.17
C ASN A 206 19.69 3.42 -21.90
N TRP A 207 19.54 4.71 -22.24
CA TRP A 207 18.45 5.19 -23.09
C TRP A 207 18.49 4.57 -24.50
N TYR A 208 19.64 4.60 -25.17
CA TYR A 208 19.78 3.98 -26.50
C TYR A 208 19.62 2.46 -26.43
N ARG A 209 20.08 1.80 -25.37
CA ARG A 209 19.84 0.37 -25.15
C ARG A 209 18.35 0.07 -24.96
N LEU A 210 17.65 0.84 -24.13
CA LEU A 210 16.22 0.67 -23.83
C LEU A 210 15.33 0.88 -25.07
N THR A 211 15.71 1.83 -25.93
CA THR A 211 14.98 2.15 -27.16
C THR A 211 15.44 1.33 -28.37
N SER A 212 16.53 0.56 -28.25
CA SER A 212 17.04 -0.29 -29.33
C SER A 212 16.11 -1.47 -29.62
N ARG A 213 16.07 -1.87 -30.90
CA ARG A 213 15.35 -3.07 -31.33
C ARG A 213 16.31 -4.27 -31.35
N SER A 214 16.02 -5.28 -30.54
CA SER A 214 16.78 -6.54 -30.59
C SER A 214 16.59 -7.24 -31.93
N GLN A 215 17.72 -7.60 -32.55
CA GLN A 215 17.79 -8.16 -33.90
C GLN A 215 17.76 -9.69 -33.95
N GLY A 216 17.87 -10.37 -32.80
CA GLY A 216 17.95 -11.82 -32.72
C GLY A 216 16.68 -12.52 -33.23
N GLU A 217 16.84 -13.64 -33.93
CA GLU A 217 15.73 -14.38 -34.55
C GLU A 217 14.68 -14.83 -33.53
N THR A 218 15.11 -15.37 -32.39
CA THR A 218 14.22 -15.75 -31.27
C THR A 218 13.45 -14.55 -30.73
N HIS A 219 14.13 -13.42 -30.54
CA HIS A 219 13.47 -12.19 -30.10
C HIS A 219 12.44 -11.73 -31.13
N LYS A 220 12.73 -11.87 -32.42
CA LYS A 220 11.80 -11.52 -33.50
C LYS A 220 10.53 -12.39 -33.45
N LYS A 221 10.66 -13.70 -33.18
CA LYS A 221 9.55 -14.67 -33.05
C LYS A 221 8.71 -14.43 -31.80
N LEU A 222 9.34 -14.02 -30.69
CA LEU A 222 8.67 -13.80 -29.40
C LEU A 222 8.18 -12.37 -29.17
N ARG A 223 8.20 -11.51 -30.20
CA ARG A 223 7.81 -10.09 -30.08
C ARG A 223 6.37 -9.88 -29.58
N PHE A 224 5.45 -10.80 -29.86
CA PHE A 224 4.06 -10.69 -29.40
C PHE A 224 3.95 -10.68 -27.86
N PHE A 225 4.88 -11.34 -27.15
CA PHE A 225 4.93 -11.28 -25.68
C PHE A 225 5.16 -9.86 -25.17
N GLN A 226 5.82 -8.98 -25.93
CA GLN A 226 5.99 -7.58 -25.52
C GLN A 226 4.67 -6.82 -25.51
N ALA A 227 3.76 -7.10 -26.46
CA ALA A 227 2.42 -6.52 -26.47
C ALA A 227 1.60 -7.02 -25.28
N LEU A 228 1.62 -8.34 -25.01
CA LEU A 228 0.95 -8.91 -23.84
C LEU A 228 1.53 -8.37 -22.53
N ARG A 229 2.84 -8.19 -22.46
CA ARG A 229 3.53 -7.61 -21.30
C ARG A 229 3.12 -6.16 -21.08
N PHE A 230 2.99 -5.37 -22.15
CA PHE A 230 2.49 -4.00 -22.06
C PHE A 230 1.09 -3.96 -21.44
N PHE A 231 0.14 -4.70 -22.00
CA PHE A 231 -1.23 -4.74 -21.48
C PHE A 231 -1.30 -5.24 -20.03
N THR A 232 -0.61 -6.33 -19.71
CA THR A 232 -0.59 -6.87 -18.34
C THR A 232 0.05 -5.89 -17.35
N MET A 233 1.14 -5.22 -17.70
CA MET A 233 1.73 -4.18 -16.83
C MET A 233 0.83 -2.96 -16.67
N THR A 234 0.18 -2.49 -17.72
CA THR A 234 -0.79 -1.39 -17.62
C THR A 234 -1.93 -1.75 -16.67
N LEU A 235 -2.49 -2.96 -16.79
CA LEU A 235 -3.54 -3.44 -15.89
C LEU A 235 -3.05 -3.59 -14.44
N VAL A 236 -1.82 -4.06 -14.23
CA VAL A 236 -1.22 -4.13 -12.88
C VAL A 236 -1.06 -2.74 -12.27
N ILE A 237 -0.52 -1.77 -13.01
CA ILE A 237 -0.35 -0.39 -12.54
C ILE A 237 -1.71 0.23 -12.20
N PHE A 238 -2.68 0.11 -13.10
CA PHE A 238 -4.03 0.61 -12.87
C PHE A 238 -4.68 -0.08 -11.66
N GLY A 239 -4.53 -1.40 -11.54
CA GLY A 239 -5.04 -2.18 -10.40
C GLY A 239 -4.44 -1.75 -9.07
N HIS A 240 -3.12 -1.45 -9.01
CA HIS A 240 -2.48 -0.96 -7.79
C HIS A 240 -2.92 0.47 -7.43
N ALA A 241 -3.09 1.34 -8.43
CA ALA A 241 -3.63 2.68 -8.19
C ALA A 241 -5.06 2.62 -7.62
N VAL A 242 -5.90 1.73 -8.15
CA VAL A 242 -7.25 1.48 -7.63
C VAL A 242 -7.21 0.81 -6.25
N LEU A 243 -6.28 -0.12 -6.01
CA LEU A 243 -6.10 -0.77 -4.71
C LEU A 243 -5.82 0.26 -3.60
N LEU A 244 -4.96 1.26 -3.86
CA LEU A 244 -4.69 2.34 -2.91
C LEU A 244 -5.97 3.09 -2.51
N ILE A 245 -6.87 3.31 -3.46
CA ILE A 245 -8.18 3.95 -3.19
C ILE A 245 -9.09 3.03 -2.37
N ILE A 246 -9.08 1.72 -2.65
CA ILE A 246 -9.90 0.72 -1.96
C ILE A 246 -9.48 0.55 -0.49
N VAL A 247 -8.17 0.53 -0.21
CA VAL A 247 -7.65 0.30 1.14
C VAL A 247 -7.64 1.56 2.01
N SER A 248 -7.74 2.73 1.38
CA SER A 248 -7.76 4.01 2.09
C SER A 248 -9.17 4.37 2.57
N PRO A 249 -9.31 5.11 3.68
CA PRO A 249 -10.60 5.66 4.08
C PRO A 249 -11.18 6.54 2.97
N ILE A 250 -12.40 6.22 2.51
CA ILE A 250 -13.11 7.00 1.49
C ILE A 250 -14.40 7.60 2.04
N THR A 251 -14.73 8.81 1.61
CA THR A 251 -15.93 9.53 2.09
C THR A 251 -17.24 8.94 1.59
N GLN A 252 -17.22 8.18 0.49
CA GLN A 252 -18.38 7.58 -0.17
C GLN A 252 -18.11 6.10 -0.51
N PRO A 253 -18.20 5.19 0.49
CA PRO A 253 -18.04 3.74 0.28
C PRO A 253 -18.94 3.17 -0.81
N GLU A 254 -20.16 3.67 -0.87
CA GLU A 254 -21.24 3.06 -1.65
C GLU A 254 -20.95 3.13 -3.15
N LYS A 255 -20.22 4.16 -3.59
CA LYS A 255 -19.75 4.27 -4.97
C LYS A 255 -18.75 3.17 -5.31
N LEU A 256 -17.89 2.81 -4.35
CA LEU A 256 -16.92 1.74 -4.55
C LEU A 256 -17.63 0.37 -4.56
N GLU A 257 -18.60 0.15 -3.67
CA GLU A 257 -19.43 -1.05 -3.67
C GLU A 257 -20.18 -1.21 -5.00
N GLN A 258 -20.73 -0.12 -5.55
CA GLN A 258 -21.37 -0.12 -6.88
C GLN A 258 -20.39 -0.51 -8.01
N LEU A 259 -19.12 -0.11 -7.92
CA LEU A 259 -18.11 -0.52 -8.89
C LEU A 259 -17.91 -2.03 -8.89
N TYR A 260 -18.00 -2.71 -7.72
CA TYR A 260 -17.89 -4.17 -7.65
C TYR A 260 -19.03 -4.92 -8.34
N HIS A 261 -20.15 -4.27 -8.67
CA HIS A 261 -21.21 -4.86 -9.49
C HIS A 261 -20.89 -4.83 -10.99
N SER A 262 -19.85 -4.11 -11.42
CA SER A 262 -19.42 -4.06 -12.82
C SER A 262 -18.42 -5.17 -13.16
N VAL A 263 -18.63 -5.86 -14.28
CA VAL A 263 -17.77 -6.97 -14.72
C VAL A 263 -16.33 -6.53 -14.95
N GLY A 264 -16.11 -5.34 -15.49
CA GLY A 264 -14.77 -4.80 -15.73
C GLY A 264 -13.96 -4.63 -14.42
N SER A 265 -14.61 -4.10 -13.38
CA SER A 265 -13.99 -3.96 -12.06
C SER A 265 -13.77 -5.31 -11.38
N MET A 266 -14.68 -6.28 -11.56
CA MET A 266 -14.47 -7.65 -11.07
C MET A 266 -13.22 -8.31 -11.69
N ILE A 267 -12.98 -8.10 -12.99
CA ILE A 267 -11.78 -8.60 -13.66
C ILE A 267 -10.51 -7.95 -13.07
N LEU A 268 -10.54 -6.63 -12.87
CA LEU A 268 -9.38 -5.88 -12.35
C LEU A 268 -9.07 -6.23 -10.88
N THR A 269 -10.10 -6.35 -10.06
CA THR A 269 -10.00 -6.71 -8.63
C THR A 269 -9.53 -8.15 -8.44
N ASN A 270 -9.76 -9.03 -9.44
CA ASN A 270 -9.10 -10.33 -9.54
C ASN A 270 -7.64 -10.22 -10.05
N GLY A 271 -6.89 -9.26 -9.50
CA GLY A 271 -5.52 -8.92 -9.92
C GLY A 271 -4.53 -10.07 -9.79
N VAL A 272 -4.83 -11.09 -8.99
CA VAL A 272 -4.04 -12.32 -8.87
C VAL A 272 -3.93 -13.04 -10.22
N GLN A 273 -5.00 -13.12 -11.00
CA GLN A 273 -4.98 -13.78 -12.32
C GLN A 273 -4.12 -13.04 -13.33
N ILE A 274 -4.17 -11.71 -13.31
CA ILE A 274 -3.34 -10.83 -14.14
C ILE A 274 -1.86 -11.05 -13.79
N THR A 275 -1.55 -11.08 -12.50
CA THR A 275 -0.19 -11.28 -11.99
C THR A 275 0.35 -12.68 -12.31
N GLN A 276 -0.48 -13.72 -12.15
CA GLN A 276 -0.12 -15.10 -12.52
C GLN A 276 0.20 -15.21 -14.02
N THR A 277 -0.61 -14.59 -14.87
CA THR A 277 -0.37 -14.55 -16.32
C THR A 277 0.97 -13.87 -16.62
N PHE A 278 1.26 -12.73 -15.99
CA PHE A 278 2.54 -12.03 -16.14
C PHE A 278 3.74 -12.90 -15.69
N LEU A 279 3.63 -13.59 -14.55
CA LEU A 279 4.68 -14.48 -14.04
C LEU A 279 4.89 -15.70 -14.95
N ALA A 280 3.82 -16.32 -15.44
CA ALA A 280 3.89 -17.45 -16.36
C ALA A 280 4.57 -17.08 -17.68
N MET A 281 4.23 -15.91 -18.26
CA MET A 281 4.91 -15.40 -19.45
C MET A 281 6.40 -15.13 -19.18
N SER A 282 6.72 -14.47 -18.07
CA SER A 282 8.11 -14.17 -17.68
C SER A 282 8.94 -15.43 -17.46
N GLY A 283 8.37 -16.45 -16.79
CA GLY A 283 8.97 -17.75 -16.59
C GLY A 283 9.22 -18.50 -17.90
N THR A 284 8.27 -18.44 -18.83
CA THR A 284 8.41 -19.03 -20.17
C THR A 284 9.58 -18.40 -20.94
N LEU A 285 9.66 -17.06 -20.96
CA LEU A 285 10.76 -16.35 -21.61
C LEU A 285 12.12 -16.66 -20.97
N LEU A 286 12.17 -16.76 -19.64
CA LEU A 286 13.37 -17.16 -18.91
C LEU A 286 13.81 -18.59 -19.27
N ALA A 287 12.87 -19.53 -19.35
CA ALA A 287 13.14 -20.91 -19.72
C ALA A 287 13.72 -21.01 -21.15
N ILE A 288 13.13 -20.28 -22.11
CA ILE A 288 13.66 -20.24 -23.48
C ILE A 288 15.10 -19.71 -23.50
N GLN A 289 15.37 -18.58 -22.82
CA GLN A 289 16.72 -18.03 -22.74
C GLN A 289 17.72 -18.98 -22.07
N PHE A 290 17.29 -19.69 -21.03
CA PHE A 290 18.10 -20.66 -20.33
C PHE A 290 18.45 -21.87 -21.21
N LEU A 291 17.47 -22.40 -21.96
CA LEU A 291 17.68 -23.53 -22.86
C LEU A 291 18.61 -23.18 -24.03
N GLU A 292 18.42 -22.01 -24.65
CA GLU A 292 19.34 -21.52 -25.71
C GLU A 292 20.78 -21.38 -25.18
N PHE A 293 20.93 -20.96 -23.93
CA PHE A 293 22.25 -20.84 -23.30
C PHE A 293 22.86 -22.21 -23.00
N ALA A 294 22.07 -23.15 -22.47
CA ALA A 294 22.48 -24.52 -22.20
C ALA A 294 23.00 -25.22 -23.46
N GLU A 295 22.31 -25.03 -24.58
CA GLU A 295 22.70 -25.54 -25.89
C GLU A 295 24.06 -24.97 -26.34
N LYS A 296 24.24 -23.64 -26.24
CA LYS A 296 25.53 -22.98 -26.55
C LYS A 296 26.70 -23.48 -25.70
N ARG A 297 26.42 -23.97 -24.48
CA ARG A 297 27.41 -24.50 -23.53
C ARG A 297 27.56 -26.02 -23.60
N LYS A 298 26.93 -26.69 -24.57
CA LYS A 298 26.93 -28.16 -24.70
C LYS A 298 26.47 -28.87 -23.41
N GLY A 299 25.48 -28.32 -22.72
CA GLY A 299 24.90 -28.89 -21.50
C GLY A 299 25.71 -28.67 -20.20
N LYS A 300 26.84 -27.95 -20.23
CA LYS A 300 27.61 -27.63 -19.03
C LYS A 300 27.00 -26.44 -18.28
N ILE A 301 26.11 -26.71 -17.32
CA ILE A 301 25.47 -25.69 -16.49
C ILE A 301 25.91 -25.89 -15.03
N SER A 302 26.46 -24.84 -14.42
CA SER A 302 26.77 -24.80 -12.99
C SER A 302 25.66 -24.06 -12.24
N ILE A 303 25.35 -24.47 -11.01
CA ILE A 303 24.38 -23.79 -10.13
C ILE A 303 24.77 -22.33 -9.88
N LEU A 304 26.07 -22.00 -9.88
CA LEU A 304 26.58 -20.62 -9.79
C LEU A 304 26.13 -19.72 -10.95
N TYR A 305 25.60 -20.28 -12.03
CA TYR A 305 25.10 -19.51 -13.16
C TYR A 305 23.92 -18.59 -12.81
N VAL A 306 23.01 -19.04 -11.95
CA VAL A 306 21.80 -18.28 -11.59
C VAL A 306 22.17 -16.92 -10.95
N PRO A 307 22.95 -16.87 -9.84
CA PRO A 307 23.33 -15.58 -9.25
C PRO A 307 24.20 -14.74 -10.18
N ILE A 308 25.12 -15.34 -10.94
CA ILE A 308 25.96 -14.63 -11.90
C ILE A 308 25.12 -13.96 -13.00
N THR A 309 24.10 -14.65 -13.50
CA THR A 309 23.22 -14.11 -14.56
C THR A 309 22.32 -13.00 -14.03
N ILE A 310 21.83 -13.11 -12.80
CA ILE A 310 21.08 -12.02 -12.15
C ILE A 310 21.97 -10.78 -12.02
N PHE A 311 23.20 -10.95 -11.53
CA PHE A 311 24.17 -9.86 -11.41
C PHE A 311 24.50 -9.22 -12.77
N TYR A 312 24.80 -10.04 -13.79
CA TYR A 312 25.04 -9.53 -15.14
C TYR A 312 23.81 -8.84 -15.73
N ARG A 313 22.59 -9.29 -15.44
CA ARG A 313 21.37 -8.65 -15.94
C ARG A 313 21.10 -7.31 -15.26
N TYR A 314 21.54 -7.13 -14.02
CA TYR A 314 21.42 -5.86 -13.29
C TYR A 314 22.47 -4.82 -13.71
N ILE A 315 23.70 -5.27 -13.98
CA ILE A 315 24.80 -4.38 -14.41
C ILE A 315 24.77 -4.08 -15.91
N ARG A 316 24.15 -4.95 -16.72
CA ARG A 316 24.05 -4.78 -18.17
C ARG A 316 23.08 -3.66 -18.57
#